data_AF-A0A2V7P4G3-F1
#
_entry.id   AF-A0A2V7P4G3-F1
#
_cell.length_a   1.000
_cell.length_b   1.000
_cell.length_c   1.000
_cell.angle_alpha   90.00
_cell.angle_beta   90.00
_cell.angle_gamma   90.00
#
_symmetry.space_group_name_H-M   'P 1'
#
loop_
_entity.id
_entity.type
_entity.pdbx_description
1 polymer ?
#
loop_
_entity_poly.entity_id
_entity_poly.type
_entity_poly.pdbx_seq_one_letter_code
_entity_poly.pdbx_strand_id
1 'polypeptide(L)' 'VFVDALVGGGLTGAAMNPARAFGPAIVSADLHGQAVWWIGPLLGAAAAGWLWRTVLLPKQR' A
#
# COMPACT_ATOMS: atom_id res chain seq x y z
N VAL A 1 -2.29 5.47 -7.63
CA VAL A 1 -2.17 4.57 -8.81
C VAL A 1 -1.19 5.08 -9.86
N PHE A 2 -1.33 6.31 -10.40
CA PHE A 2 -0.40 6.76 -11.45
C PHE A 2 1.05 6.86 -10.96
N VAL A 3 1.28 7.62 -9.88
CA VAL A 3 2.62 7.74 -9.27
C VAL A 3 3.13 6.38 -8.78
N ASP A 4 2.24 5.61 -8.15
CA ASP A 4 2.51 4.25 -7.71
C ASP A 4 3.00 3.33 -8.84
N ALA A 5 2.37 3.41 -10.01
CA ALA A 5 2.73 2.62 -11.18
C ALA A 5 4.07 3.06 -11.78
N LEU A 6 4.40 4.35 -11.74
CA LEU A 6 5.71 4.84 -12.18
C LEU A 6 6.84 4.31 -11.30
N VAL A 7 6.60 4.16 -9.99
CA VAL A 7 7.63 3.73 -9.03
C VAL A 7 7.68 2.21 -8.89
N GLY A 8 6.53 1.57 -8.65
CA GLY A 8 6.42 0.16 -8.32
C GLY A 8 5.72 -0.70 -9.38
N GLY A 9 5.29 -0.12 -10.50
CA GLY A 9 4.54 -0.83 -11.53
C GLY A 9 5.33 -1.96 -12.16
N GLY A 10 6.61 -1.71 -12.51
CA GLY A 10 7.50 -2.72 -13.08
C GLY A 10 7.97 -3.80 -12.09
N LEU A 11 7.79 -3.57 -10.79
CA LEU A 11 8.21 -4.52 -9.75
C LEU A 11 7.07 -5.45 -9.32
N THR A 12 5.90 -4.88 -9.05
CA THR A 12 4.76 -5.61 -8.46
C THR A 12 3.40 -5.25 -9.06
N GLY A 13 3.33 -4.40 -10.09
CA GLY A 13 2.04 -3.94 -10.65
C GLY A 13 1.32 -2.87 -9.82
N ALA A 14 2.00 -2.32 -8.80
CA ALA A 14 1.62 -1.11 -8.07
C ALA A 14 0.19 -1.08 -7.49
N ALA A 15 -0.24 -2.19 -6.86
CA ALA A 15 -1.58 -2.23 -6.29
C ALA A 15 -1.74 -1.33 -5.05
N MET A 16 -0.75 -1.33 -4.16
CA MET A 16 -0.66 -0.52 -2.92
C MET A 16 -1.94 -0.44 -2.06
N ASN A 17 -2.86 -1.36 -2.29
CA ASN A 17 -4.14 -1.47 -1.62
C ASN A 17 -4.46 -2.98 -1.50
N PRO A 18 -4.52 -3.53 -0.27
CA PRO A 18 -4.75 -4.95 -0.04
C PRO A 18 -6.04 -5.46 -0.68
N ALA A 19 -7.15 -4.70 -0.58
CA ALA A 19 -8.44 -5.09 -1.16
C ALA A 19 -8.39 -5.12 -2.70
N ARG A 20 -7.68 -4.17 -3.32
CA ARG A 20 -7.46 -4.14 -4.77
C ARG A 20 -6.64 -5.33 -5.25
N ALA A 21 -5.66 -5.77 -4.48
CA ALA A 21 -4.85 -6.94 -4.81
C ALA A 21 -5.60 -8.26 -4.54
N PHE A 22 -6.43 -8.31 -3.49
CA PHE A 22 -7.10 -9.53 -3.04
C PHE A 22 -8.23 -10.00 -3.96
N GLY A 23 -9.01 -9.09 -4.54
CA GLY A 23 -10.13 -9.46 -5.42
C GLY A 23 -9.70 -10.34 -6.61
N PRO A 24 -8.74 -9.89 -7.44
CA PRO A 24 -8.20 -10.70 -8.53
C PRO A 24 -7.56 -12.01 -8.05
N ALA A 25 -6.82 -11.97 -6.93
CA ALA A 25 -6.13 -13.14 -6.37
C ALA A 25 -7.08 -14.28 -5.98
N ILE A 26 -8.27 -13.97 -5.45
CA ILE A 26 -9.31 -14.97 -5.21
C ILE A 26 -9.86 -15.53 -6.52
N VAL A 27 -10.19 -14.65 -7.47
CA VAL A 27 -10.81 -15.05 -8.75
C VAL A 27 -9.87 -15.92 -9.58
N SER A 28 -8.57 -15.64 -9.57
CA SER A 28 -7.55 -16.44 -10.24
C SER A 28 -7.07 -17.65 -9.44
N ALA A 29 -7.56 -17.84 -8.21
CA ALA A 29 -7.07 -18.83 -7.25
C ALA A 29 -5.55 -18.79 -7.02
N ASP A 30 -4.94 -17.62 -7.22
CA ASP A 30 -3.51 -17.39 -7.04
C ASP A 30 -3.29 -16.38 -5.92
N LEU A 31 -2.95 -16.91 -4.74
CA LEU A 31 -2.65 -16.13 -3.55
C LEU A 31 -1.14 -15.95 -3.34
N HIS A 32 -0.33 -16.28 -4.35
CA HIS A 32 1.12 -16.20 -4.24
C HIS A 32 1.57 -14.75 -3.98
N GLY A 33 2.37 -14.56 -2.93
CA GLY A 33 2.85 -13.23 -2.55
C GLY A 33 1.79 -12.30 -1.94
N GLN A 34 0.58 -12.78 -1.65
CA GLN A 34 -0.50 -11.94 -1.12
C GLN A 34 -0.15 -11.27 0.22
N ALA A 35 0.68 -11.92 1.04
CA ALA A 35 1.17 -11.36 2.30
C ALA A 35 1.87 -9.99 2.12
N VAL A 36 2.59 -9.78 1.02
CA VAL A 36 3.29 -8.52 0.73
C VAL A 36 2.29 -7.38 0.52
N TRP A 37 1.14 -7.67 -0.10
CA TRP A 37 0.07 -6.70 -0.32
C TRP A 37 -0.70 -6.32 0.94
N TRP A 38 -0.57 -7.10 2.02
CA TRP A 38 -1.09 -6.72 3.34
C TRP A 38 -0.03 -5.98 4.14
N ILE A 39 1.14 -6.58 4.32
CA ILE A 39 2.19 -6.06 5.21
C ILE A 39 2.74 -4.73 4.69
N GLY A 40 3.07 -4.64 3.40
CA GLY A 40 3.68 -3.44 2.81
C GLY A 40 2.79 -2.20 2.95
N PRO A 41 1.56 -2.21 2.42
CA PRO A 41 0.65 -1.07 2.51
C PRO A 41 0.28 -0.69 3.95
N LEU A 42 0.07 -1.66 4.85
CA LEU A 42 -0.28 -1.37 6.24
C LEU A 42 0.88 -0.71 6.99
N LEU A 43 2.12 -1.21 6.82
CA LEU A 43 3.29 -0.59 7.43
C LEU A 43 3.57 0.80 6.86
N GLY A 44 3.45 0.96 5.53
CA GLY A 44 3.60 2.26 4.87
C GLY A 44 2.56 3.28 5.36
N ALA A 45 1.30 2.87 5.47
CA ALA A 45 0.23 3.72 5.98
C ALA A 45 0.44 4.09 7.45
N ALA A 46 0.87 3.15 8.29
CA ALA A 46 1.19 3.42 9.69
C ALA A 46 2.35 4.42 9.84
N ALA A 47 3.44 4.20 9.09
CA ALA A 47 4.60 5.10 9.10
C ALA A 47 4.25 6.50 8.60
N ALA A 48 3.50 6.60 7.49
CA ALA A 48 3.05 7.89 6.95
C ALA A 48 2.13 8.62 7.93
N GLY A 49 1.17 7.91 8.54
CA GLY A 49 0.27 8.48 9.54
C GLY A 49 0.99 8.95 10.80
N TRP A 50 1.99 8.20 11.26
CA TRP A 50 2.84 8.59 12.37
C TRP A 50 3.64 9.85 12.07
N LEU A 51 4.35 9.87 10.93
CA LEU A 51 5.14 11.03 10.49
C LEU A 51 4.26 12.28 10.34
N TRP A 52 3.07 12.12 9.76
CA TRP A 52 2.12 13.21 9.62
C TRP A 52 1.77 13.80 10.97
N ARG A 53 1.38 12.98 11.95
CA ARG A 53 0.96 13.44 13.28
C ARG A 53 2.07 14.06 14.11
N THR A 54 3.30 13.57 13.98
CA THR A 54 4.41 13.97 14.87
C THR A 54 5.22 15.13 14.32
N VAL A 55 5.45 15.18 13.01
CA VAL A 55 6.38 16.13 12.39
C VAL A 55 5.65 17.16 11.54
N LEU A 56 4.69 16.72 10.72
CA LEU A 56 4.16 17.56 9.64
C LEU A 56 2.88 18.31 10.01
N LEU A 57 2.04 17.74 10.89
CA LEU A 57 0.78 18.34 11.29
C LEU A 57 1.06 19.54 12.22
N PRO A 58 0.76 20.77 11.79
CA PRO A 58 0.93 21.94 12.64
C PRO A 58 -0.01 21.81 13.84
N LYS A 59 0.52 21.94 15.07
CA LYS A 59 -0.32 22.09 16.25
C LYS A 59 -1.05 23.43 16.14
N GLN A 60 -2.33 23.39 15.77
CA GLN A 60 -3.20 24.55 15.94
C GLN A 60 -3.30 24.82 17.45
N ARG A 61 -2.93 26.05 17.84
CA ARG A 61 -2.95 26.53 19.21
C ARG A 61 -4.29 27.21 19.49
#